data_AF-A0A0W0ZRL6-F1
#
_entry.id   AF-A0A0W0ZRL6-F1
#
_cell.length_a   1.000
_cell.length_b   1.000
_cell.length_c   1.000
_cell.angle_alpha   90.00
_cell.angle_beta   90.00
_cell.angle_gamma   90.00
#
_symmetry.space_group_name_H-M   'P 1'
#
loop_
_entity.id
_entity.type
_entity.pdbx_description
1 polymer ?
#
loop_
_entity_poly.entity_id
_entity_poly.type
_entity_poly.pdbx_seq_one_letter_code
_entity_poly.pdbx_strand_id
1 'polypeptide(L)'
;MSNVLTAVTNNLIQEISIVWSIEDVLDVRPLLSKEQASIVLQHIKKNHDATIGINWDVIEIVSDDLFLKPIRVIKEFHYKGHEIEISYQESDERYTADIRIDDYDGHTVQGFCGLKTESEAVSVAQAFIDGLHYTEEEE
;
A
#
# COMPACT_ATOMS: atom_id res chain seq x y z
N MET A 1 -20.95 40.89 -54.91
CA MET A 1 -20.72 39.61 -54.22
C MET A 1 -19.96 39.94 -52.94
N SER A 2 -20.62 39.83 -51.79
CA SER A 2 -20.10 40.21 -50.48
C SER A 2 -19.30 39.05 -49.88
N ASN A 3 -17.98 39.23 -49.76
CA ASN A 3 -17.14 38.31 -48.98
C ASN A 3 -17.35 38.59 -47.50
N VAL A 4 -18.21 37.80 -46.87
CA VAL A 4 -18.28 37.70 -45.42
C VAL A 4 -17.12 36.80 -44.99
N LEU A 5 -15.97 37.41 -44.71
CA LEU A 5 -14.92 36.77 -43.93
C LEU A 5 -15.43 36.70 -42.49
N THR A 6 -15.99 35.57 -42.11
CA THR A 6 -16.19 35.20 -40.72
C THR A 6 -14.82 35.14 -40.05
N ALA A 7 -14.45 36.25 -39.39
CA ALA A 7 -13.32 36.27 -38.48
C ALA A 7 -13.65 35.29 -37.35
N VAL A 8 -13.10 34.08 -37.44
CA VAL A 8 -13.03 33.17 -36.30
C VAL A 8 -12.14 33.86 -35.29
N THR A 9 -12.76 34.55 -34.33
CA THR A 9 -12.04 35.14 -33.21
C THR A 9 -11.49 33.99 -32.38
N ASN A 10 -10.21 33.68 -32.57
CA ASN A 10 -9.44 32.86 -31.65
C ASN A 10 -9.47 33.56 -30.28
N ASN A 11 -10.44 33.21 -29.43
CA ASN A 11 -10.46 33.68 -28.06
C ASN A 11 -9.26 33.08 -27.34
N LEU A 12 -8.29 33.93 -27.01
CA LEU A 12 -7.13 33.55 -26.22
C LEU A 12 -7.58 33.19 -24.80
N ILE A 13 -7.22 32.00 -24.34
CA ILE A 13 -7.42 31.59 -22.95
C ILE A 13 -6.30 32.24 -22.12
N GLN A 14 -6.68 33.06 -21.13
CA GLN A 14 -5.71 33.79 -20.29
C GLN A 14 -5.34 33.04 -19.01
N GLU A 15 -6.23 32.19 -18.52
CA GLU A 15 -6.05 31.47 -17.26
C GLU A 15 -6.72 30.10 -17.31
N ILE A 16 -6.20 29.19 -16.49
CA ILE A 16 -6.80 27.88 -16.23
C ILE A 16 -6.78 27.61 -14.71
N SER A 17 -7.76 26.86 -14.24
CA SER A 17 -7.83 26.36 -12.87
C SER A 17 -8.10 24.85 -12.90
N ILE A 18 -7.32 24.09 -12.13
CA ILE A 18 -7.45 22.64 -12.02
C ILE A 18 -7.78 22.34 -10.56
N VAL A 19 -8.86 21.60 -10.34
CA VAL A 19 -9.35 21.24 -9.01
C VAL A 19 -9.08 19.77 -8.77
N TRP A 20 -8.49 19.48 -7.61
CA TRP A 20 -8.31 18.14 -7.08
C TRP A 20 -9.12 18.02 -5.78
N SER A 21 -9.75 16.88 -5.59
CA SER A 21 -10.75 16.58 -4.57
C SER A 21 -10.34 15.40 -3.70
N ILE A 22 -11.07 15.18 -2.62
CA ILE A 22 -10.85 14.04 -1.73
C ILE A 22 -11.09 12.74 -2.50
N GLU A 23 -12.07 12.75 -3.40
CA GLU A 23 -12.43 11.64 -4.27
C GLU A 23 -11.25 11.24 -5.18
N ASP A 24 -10.51 12.20 -5.74
CA ASP A 24 -9.31 11.90 -6.54
C ASP A 24 -8.21 11.20 -5.72
N VAL A 25 -8.07 11.56 -4.44
CA VAL A 25 -7.14 10.85 -3.53
C VAL A 25 -7.62 9.45 -3.22
N LEU A 26 -8.93 9.27 -3.01
CA LEU A 26 -9.51 7.96 -2.70
C LEU A 26 -9.52 7.02 -3.91
N ASP A 27 -9.55 7.55 -5.13
CA ASP A 27 -9.39 6.75 -6.36
C ASP A 27 -7.98 6.12 -6.43
N VAL A 28 -6.96 6.83 -5.94
CA VAL A 28 -5.59 6.32 -5.84
C VAL A 28 -5.39 5.44 -4.60
N ARG A 29 -5.97 5.84 -3.45
CA ARG A 29 -5.79 5.19 -2.14
C ARG A 29 -7.14 4.96 -1.45
N PRO A 30 -7.90 3.91 -1.85
CA PRO A 30 -9.28 3.70 -1.42
C PRO A 30 -9.45 3.32 0.05
N LEU A 31 -8.36 2.92 0.72
CA LEU A 31 -8.38 2.51 2.12
C LEU A 31 -8.18 3.67 3.10
N LEU A 32 -7.91 4.89 2.60
CA LEU A 32 -7.82 6.07 3.45
C LEU A 32 -9.21 6.55 3.87
N SER A 33 -9.30 7.11 5.07
CA SER A 33 -10.48 7.88 5.47
C SER A 33 -10.53 9.22 4.72
N LYS A 34 -11.71 9.86 4.67
CA LYS A 34 -11.86 11.19 4.06
C LYS A 34 -10.97 12.24 4.74
N GLU A 35 -10.78 12.12 6.05
CA GLU A 35 -9.90 12.98 6.83
C GLU A 35 -8.43 12.79 6.43
N GLN A 36 -7.99 11.54 6.26
CA GLN A 36 -6.64 11.22 5.79
C GLN A 36 -6.42 11.74 4.37
N ALA A 37 -7.36 11.52 3.46
CA ALA A 37 -7.32 12.05 2.11
C ALA A 37 -7.29 13.60 2.07
N SER A 38 -8.03 14.26 2.97
CA SER A 38 -7.94 15.72 3.15
C SER A 38 -6.54 16.16 3.59
N ILE A 39 -5.89 15.42 4.49
CA ILE A 39 -4.51 15.68 4.92
C ILE A 39 -3.54 15.57 3.73
N VAL A 40 -3.71 14.57 2.86
CA VAL A 40 -2.91 14.43 1.62
C VAL A 40 -3.02 15.69 0.76
N LEU A 41 -4.25 16.15 0.45
CA LEU A 41 -4.45 17.37 -0.36
C LEU A 41 -3.86 18.61 0.30
N GLN A 42 -4.00 18.75 1.63
CA GLN A 42 -3.39 19.85 2.38
C GLN A 42 -1.87 19.84 2.26
N HIS A 43 -1.26 18.64 2.32
CA HIS A 43 0.17 18.46 2.17
C HIS A 43 0.64 18.84 0.75
N ILE A 44 -0.03 18.32 -0.28
CA ILE A 44 0.27 18.62 -1.70
C ILE A 44 0.16 20.12 -1.95
N LYS A 45 -0.91 20.77 -1.44
CA LYS A 45 -1.11 22.22 -1.60
C LYS A 45 0.00 23.03 -0.92
N LYS A 46 0.41 22.63 0.29
CA LYS A 46 1.44 23.34 1.06
C LYS A 46 2.83 23.19 0.43
N ASN A 47 3.11 22.05 -0.18
CA ASN A 47 4.41 21.70 -0.74
C ASN A 47 4.36 21.63 -2.28
N HIS A 48 3.51 22.43 -2.92
CA HIS A 48 3.30 22.38 -4.36
C HIS A 48 4.58 22.75 -5.12
N ASP A 49 5.09 21.81 -5.92
CA ASP A 49 6.19 22.02 -6.85
C ASP A 49 5.64 22.35 -8.25
N ALA A 50 5.81 23.61 -8.67
CA ALA A 50 5.35 24.07 -9.98
C ALA A 50 6.14 23.47 -11.16
N THR A 51 7.30 22.86 -10.92
CA THR A 51 8.08 22.18 -11.97
C THR A 51 7.50 20.81 -12.33
N ILE A 52 6.81 20.16 -11.38
CA ILE A 52 6.17 18.85 -11.54
C ILE A 52 4.66 19.01 -11.76
N GLY A 53 4.03 19.93 -11.03
CA GLY A 53 2.57 20.08 -10.98
C GLY A 53 1.92 19.08 -10.01
N ILE A 54 0.58 19.00 -10.04
CA ILE A 54 -0.18 17.95 -9.35
C ILE A 54 -0.70 16.97 -10.40
N ASN A 55 -0.44 15.69 -10.19
CA ASN A 55 -0.92 14.59 -11.01
C ASN A 55 -1.18 13.36 -10.10
N TRP A 56 -1.61 12.25 -10.69
CA TRP A 56 -1.93 11.01 -9.97
C TRP A 56 -0.71 10.44 -9.21
N ASP A 57 0.48 10.47 -9.81
CA ASP A 57 1.70 9.96 -9.18
C ASP A 57 2.09 10.79 -7.94
N VAL A 58 1.94 12.12 -8.00
CA VAL A 58 2.17 13.01 -6.85
C VAL A 58 1.19 12.69 -5.71
N ILE A 59 -0.07 12.37 -6.02
CA ILE A 59 -1.05 11.95 -5.03
C ILE A 59 -0.64 10.61 -4.39
N GLU A 60 -0.24 9.63 -5.20
CA GLU A 60 0.20 8.33 -4.70
C GLU A 60 1.40 8.45 -3.77
N ILE A 61 2.48 9.10 -4.23
CA ILE A 61 3.73 9.26 -3.48
C ILE A 61 3.48 9.97 -2.15
N VAL A 62 2.75 11.10 -2.17
CA VAL A 62 2.47 11.84 -0.93
C VAL A 62 1.56 11.03 0.01
N SER A 63 0.64 10.24 -0.53
CA SER A 63 -0.19 9.35 0.29
C SER A 63 0.64 8.24 0.94
N ASP A 64 1.58 7.66 0.20
CA ASP A 64 2.51 6.63 0.67
C ASP A 64 3.46 7.19 1.75
N ASP A 65 3.97 8.41 1.57
CA ASP A 65 4.84 9.09 2.54
C ASP A 65 4.12 9.43 3.85
N LEU A 66 2.83 9.79 3.79
CA LEU A 66 2.05 10.17 4.96
C LEU A 66 1.38 8.99 5.66
N PHE A 67 1.00 7.97 4.90
CA PHE A 67 0.21 6.84 5.39
C PHE A 67 0.75 5.53 4.81
N LEU A 68 1.29 4.69 5.71
CA LEU A 68 1.72 3.33 5.35
C LEU A 68 0.58 2.58 4.65
N LYS A 69 0.92 1.81 3.63
CA LYS A 69 -0.05 0.89 3.02
C LYS A 69 -0.39 -0.19 4.05
N PRO A 70 -1.66 -0.58 4.17
CA PRO A 70 -2.08 -1.55 5.17
C PRO A 70 -1.44 -2.91 4.89
N ILE A 71 -1.09 -3.60 5.98
CA ILE A 71 -0.68 -5.00 5.95
C ILE A 71 -1.94 -5.82 5.62
N ARG A 72 -1.86 -6.67 4.60
CA ARG A 72 -2.94 -7.59 4.23
C ARG A 72 -2.55 -9.01 4.59
N VAL A 73 -3.39 -9.71 5.34
CA VAL A 73 -3.26 -11.17 5.46
C VAL A 73 -3.66 -11.79 4.13
N ILE A 74 -2.74 -12.55 3.53
CA ILE A 74 -2.94 -13.17 2.22
C ILE A 74 -3.19 -14.68 2.34
N LYS A 75 -2.75 -15.30 3.44
CA LYS A 75 -2.87 -16.74 3.62
C LYS A 75 -2.81 -17.12 5.08
N GLU A 76 -3.73 -17.98 5.48
CA GLU A 76 -3.76 -18.62 6.79
C GLU A 76 -3.78 -20.13 6.57
N PHE A 77 -2.94 -20.88 7.29
CA PHE A 77 -2.92 -22.33 7.20
C PHE A 77 -2.31 -22.96 8.46
N HIS A 78 -2.59 -24.26 8.63
CA HIS A 78 -2.03 -25.04 9.73
C HIS A 78 -0.92 -25.96 9.22
N TYR A 79 0.18 -26.07 9.97
CA TYR A 79 1.29 -26.97 9.66
C TYR A 79 1.86 -27.58 10.94
N LYS A 80 1.87 -28.92 11.03
CA LYS A 80 2.33 -29.69 12.20
C LYS A 80 1.79 -29.18 13.56
N GLY A 81 0.54 -28.72 13.58
CA GLY A 81 -0.12 -28.22 14.80
C GLY A 81 0.08 -26.72 15.07
N HIS A 82 0.77 -25.98 14.20
CA HIS A 82 0.95 -24.53 14.33
C HIS A 82 0.10 -23.77 13.31
N GLU A 83 -0.48 -22.64 13.72
CA GLU A 83 -1.17 -21.71 12.82
C GLU A 83 -0.15 -20.74 12.22
N ILE A 84 -0.20 -20.55 10.91
CA ILE A 84 0.69 -19.66 10.17
C ILE A 84 -0.16 -18.63 9.45
N GLU A 85 0.15 -17.36 9.69
CA GLU A 85 -0.40 -16.21 9.00
C GLU A 85 0.68 -15.61 8.11
N ILE A 86 0.45 -15.60 6.80
CA ILE A 86 1.29 -14.87 5.86
C ILE A 86 0.58 -13.56 5.54
N SER A 87 1.28 -12.48 5.79
CA SER A 87 0.85 -11.13 5.48
C SER A 87 1.74 -10.50 4.42
N TYR A 88 1.19 -9.56 3.66
CA TYR A 88 1.88 -8.77 2.65
C TYR A 88 1.73 -7.29 2.96
N GLN A 89 2.86 -6.59 2.96
CA GLN A 89 2.91 -5.15 3.14
C GLN A 89 3.16 -4.50 1.78
N GLU A 90 2.12 -3.86 1.23
CA GLU A 90 2.19 -3.22 -0.09
C GLU A 90 3.18 -2.05 -0.13
N SER A 91 3.50 -1.40 1.01
CA SER A 91 4.43 -0.26 1.03
C SER A 91 5.87 -0.67 0.74
N ASP A 92 6.23 -1.89 1.12
CA ASP A 92 7.62 -2.35 1.07
C ASP A 92 7.81 -3.46 0.02
N GLU A 93 6.73 -3.82 -0.68
CA GLU A 93 6.62 -4.97 -1.59
C GLU A 93 7.16 -6.27 -0.98
N ARG A 94 6.86 -6.48 0.30
CA ARG A 94 7.43 -7.57 1.11
C ARG A 94 6.35 -8.39 1.78
N TYR A 95 6.64 -9.69 1.86
CA TYR A 95 5.88 -10.66 2.62
C TYR A 95 6.48 -10.81 4.02
N THR A 96 5.59 -11.05 4.98
CA THR A 96 5.90 -11.42 6.35
C THR A 96 5.20 -12.73 6.65
N ALA A 97 5.89 -13.67 7.30
CA ALA A 97 5.33 -14.90 7.80
C ALA A 97 5.34 -14.87 9.32
N ASP A 98 4.15 -14.83 9.93
CA ASP A 98 3.94 -14.85 11.37
C ASP A 98 3.45 -16.24 11.78
N ILE A 99 4.22 -16.88 12.66
CA ILE A 99 3.89 -18.21 13.16
C ILE A 99 3.29 -18.05 14.55
N ARG A 100 2.02 -18.40 14.67
CA ARG A 100 1.33 -18.52 15.95
C ARG A 100 1.58 -19.92 16.48
N ILE A 101 2.20 -19.97 17.65
CA ILE A 101 2.36 -21.20 18.41
C ILE A 101 1.36 -21.06 19.55
N ASP A 102 0.43 -22.01 19.67
CA ASP A 102 -0.50 -22.06 20.79
C ASP A 102 0.27 -22.34 22.08
N ASP A 103 0.88 -21.31 22.65
CA ASP A 103 1.24 -21.26 24.05
C ASP A 103 -0.01 -20.93 24.89
N TYR A 104 0.12 -21.01 26.21
CA TYR A 104 -1.02 -20.83 27.14
C TYR A 104 -1.72 -19.45 27.00
N ASP A 105 -1.11 -18.50 26.27
CA ASP A 105 -1.59 -17.12 26.10
C ASP A 105 -1.90 -16.72 24.63
N GLY A 106 -1.66 -17.59 23.64
CA GLY A 106 -2.07 -17.35 22.24
C GLY A 106 -1.31 -16.22 21.54
N HIS A 107 0.00 -16.09 21.78
CA HIS A 107 0.83 -15.03 21.19
C HIS A 107 1.65 -15.52 19.98
N THR A 108 1.85 -14.65 18.98
CA THR A 108 2.80 -14.91 17.89
C THR A 108 4.21 -15.05 18.48
N VAL A 109 4.82 -16.23 18.35
CA VAL A 109 6.14 -16.49 18.93
C VAL A 109 7.26 -16.02 17.99
N GLN A 110 7.08 -16.14 16.67
CA GLN A 110 8.13 -15.80 15.70
C GLN A 110 7.56 -15.24 14.39
N GLY A 111 7.99 -14.01 14.05
CA GLY A 111 7.75 -13.38 12.76
C GLY A 111 9.01 -13.37 11.89
N PHE A 112 8.85 -13.60 10.59
CA PHE A 112 9.89 -13.47 9.58
C PHE A 112 9.47 -12.41 8.57
N CYS A 113 10.20 -11.31 8.47
CA CYS A 113 9.89 -10.20 7.57
C CYS A 113 10.85 -10.11 6.38
N GLY A 114 10.42 -9.42 5.32
CA GLY A 114 11.28 -9.12 4.17
C GLY A 114 11.40 -10.22 3.12
N LEU A 115 10.43 -11.14 3.10
CA LEU A 115 10.34 -12.24 2.15
C LEU A 115 9.82 -11.70 0.81
N LYS A 116 10.32 -12.23 -0.32
CA LYS A 116 10.03 -11.66 -1.65
C LYS A 116 8.82 -12.29 -2.32
N THR A 117 8.42 -13.48 -1.89
CA THR A 117 7.29 -14.21 -2.48
C THR A 117 6.49 -14.95 -1.41
N GLU A 118 5.22 -15.23 -1.69
CA GLU A 118 4.40 -16.08 -0.84
C GLU A 118 5.03 -17.48 -0.65
N SER A 119 5.56 -18.07 -1.72
CA SER A 119 6.19 -19.41 -1.65
C SER A 119 7.42 -19.43 -0.76
N GLU A 120 8.23 -18.36 -0.79
CA GLU A 120 9.37 -18.19 0.12
C GLU A 120 8.88 -18.07 1.57
N ALA A 121 7.86 -17.26 1.81
CA ALA A 121 7.26 -17.08 3.12
C ALA A 121 6.75 -18.41 3.72
N VAL A 122 6.05 -19.21 2.92
CA VAL A 122 5.61 -20.56 3.31
C VAL A 122 6.81 -21.45 3.63
N SER A 123 7.83 -21.46 2.77
CA SER A 123 8.98 -22.36 2.91
C SER A 123 9.79 -22.05 4.17
N VAL A 124 9.99 -20.76 4.47
CA VAL A 124 10.70 -20.31 5.68
C VAL A 124 9.92 -20.74 6.93
N ALA A 125 8.60 -20.55 6.94
CA ALA A 125 7.78 -20.94 8.09
C ALA A 125 7.81 -22.46 8.34
N GLN A 126 7.67 -23.26 7.28
CA GLN A 126 7.73 -24.73 7.38
C GLN A 126 9.11 -25.21 7.85
N ALA A 127 10.19 -24.68 7.28
CA ALA A 127 11.56 -25.05 7.67
C ALA A 127 11.85 -24.72 9.15
N PHE A 128 11.33 -23.60 9.66
CA PHE A 128 11.45 -23.25 11.07
C PHE A 128 10.73 -24.27 11.96
N ILE A 129 9.48 -24.63 11.63
CA ILE A 129 8.71 -25.62 12.38
C ILE A 129 9.37 -27.00 12.32
N ASP A 130 9.89 -27.41 11.16
CA ASP A 130 10.64 -28.67 11.02
C ASP A 130 11.87 -28.72 11.94
N GLY A 131 12.57 -27.59 12.09
CA GLY A 131 13.69 -27.46 13.02
C GLY A 131 13.28 -27.58 14.49
N LEU A 132 12.10 -27.10 14.87
CA LEU A 132 11.57 -27.26 16.24
C LEU A 132 11.25 -28.73 16.56
N HIS A 133 10.56 -29.42 15.65
CA HIS A 133 10.16 -30.81 15.84
C HIS A 133 11.36 -31.78 15.87
N TYR A 134 12.48 -31.45 15.21
CA TYR A 134 13.71 -32.25 15.31
C TYR A 134 14.28 -32.27 16.74
N THR A 135 14.05 -31.22 17.53
CA THR A 135 14.58 -31.15 18.91
C THR A 135 13.73 -31.91 19.94
N GLU A 136 12.47 -32.24 19.62
CA GLU A 136 11.58 -32.97 20.53
C GLU A 136 11.67 -34.50 20.40
N GLU A 137 12.17 -35.02 19.27
CA GLU A 137 12.27 -36.48 19.03
C GLU A 137 13.60 -37.11 19.53
N GLU A 138 14.59 -36.32 19.98
CA GLU A 138 15.91 -36.80 20.46
C GLU A 138 16.07 -36.84 22.00
N GLU A 139 15.03 -36.52 22.79
CA GLU A 139 15.00 -36.71 24.27
C GLU A 139 14.16 -37.93 24.72
#